data_AF-A0AAD2G280-F1
#
_entry.id   AF-A0AAD2G280-F1
#
_cell.length_a   1.000
_cell.length_b   1.000
_cell.length_c   1.000
_cell.angle_alpha   90.00
_cell.angle_beta   90.00
_cell.angle_gamma   90.00
#
_symmetry.space_group_name_H-M   'P 1'
#
loop_
_entity.id
_entity.type
_entity.pdbx_description
1 polymer ?
#
loop_
_entity_poly.entity_id
_entity_poly.type
_entity_poly.pdbx_seq_one_letter_code
_entity_poly.pdbx_strand_id
1 'polypeptide(L)'
;MSSMGYRSTTVKGLKQQLKAPEEDGTEQDLEDFFRSLTDKVIIRWADGGDVGYVLEENAEPEIKEPDPLTAAEEADARKVKAYDRLMDKYEDQKDAFRANTVAMFQLIMSNVTRTMRNKIKSTDGHLAASKNKDMVWLMSTIEDIVSGYEEGFAPAELALDDALEQIFKMRQKGSESNEAFVKTTMLRAIKAYEGRGGPFLWTPAKEKELKTAVEAAKSKFTAASATGTDVMTTEQEDDVRRFKKKMIKDRSIAMSILKRTNKERFGDLMKELSNHYLKKPNGTPQDGFPKDVPGVLKLLENWKPNDVARRGCGNNNNSARQPSARTEANRNPLVSFAQTAGETGQVYFFRGTNGLFYACRLC
;
A
#
# COMPACT_ATOMS: atom_id res chain seq x y z
N MET A 1 43.88 -6.93 9.23
CA MET A 1 43.49 -5.51 9.15
C MET A 1 43.32 -5.14 7.69
N SER A 2 42.11 -5.30 7.15
CA SER A 2 41.78 -4.89 5.78
C SER A 2 40.94 -3.63 5.84
N SER A 3 41.46 -2.57 5.21
CA SER A 3 40.82 -1.28 5.02
C SER A 3 39.43 -1.42 4.39
N MET A 4 38.37 -1.18 5.17
CA MET A 4 37.02 -0.96 4.65
C MET A 4 37.01 0.33 3.82
N GLY A 5 37.11 0.17 2.51
CA GLY A 5 36.94 1.27 1.57
C GLY A 5 35.51 1.80 1.65
N TYR A 6 35.37 3.12 1.82
CA TYR A 6 34.13 3.85 1.61
C TYR A 6 33.51 3.42 0.27
N ARG A 7 32.39 2.67 0.30
CA ARG A 7 31.63 2.37 -0.91
C ARG A 7 31.03 3.69 -1.41
N SER A 8 31.44 4.09 -2.61
CA SER A 8 30.92 5.27 -3.29
C SER A 8 29.40 5.13 -3.44
N THR A 9 28.65 6.08 -2.88
CA THR A 9 27.20 6.27 -3.05
C THR A 9 26.79 6.59 -4.49
N THR A 10 27.70 6.46 -5.46
CA THR A 10 27.49 6.87 -6.83
C THR A 10 27.20 5.65 -7.70
N VAL A 11 25.99 5.11 -7.59
CA VAL A 11 25.47 4.23 -8.63
C VAL A 11 25.23 5.10 -9.88
N LYS A 12 26.13 5.00 -10.87
CA LYS A 12 25.99 5.70 -12.15
C LYS A 12 24.59 5.43 -12.73
N GLY A 13 23.84 6.49 -12.99
CA GLY A 13 22.49 6.43 -13.57
C GLY A 13 21.32 6.51 -12.58
N LEU A 14 21.52 6.42 -11.25
CA LEU A 14 20.40 6.56 -10.31
C LEU A 14 19.80 7.97 -10.30
N LYS A 15 20.65 9.00 -10.36
CA LYS A 15 20.26 10.43 -10.40
C LYS A 15 19.40 10.83 -11.59
N GLN A 16 19.47 10.11 -12.71
CA GLN A 16 18.77 10.48 -13.96
C GLN A 16 17.39 9.83 -14.10
N GLN A 17 17.00 8.92 -13.20
CA GLN A 17 15.76 8.14 -13.35
C GLN A 17 14.88 8.12 -12.10
N LEU A 18 15.30 8.74 -11.00
CA LEU A 18 14.53 8.85 -9.77
C LEU A 18 14.07 10.30 -9.62
N LYS A 19 12.89 10.61 -10.16
CA LYS A 19 12.25 11.91 -9.90
C LYS A 19 11.49 11.77 -8.58
N ALA A 20 12.00 12.39 -7.51
CA ALA A 20 11.24 12.47 -6.27
C ALA A 20 9.96 13.28 -6.50
N PRO A 21 8.85 12.92 -5.83
CA PRO A 21 7.61 13.70 -5.92
C PRO A 21 7.84 15.15 -5.51
N GLU A 22 7.22 16.06 -6.25
CA GLU A 22 7.15 17.48 -5.90
C GLU A 22 6.23 17.66 -4.68
N GLU A 23 6.28 18.82 -4.03
CA GLU A 23 5.58 19.12 -2.76
C GLU A 23 4.04 19.01 -2.87
N ASP A 24 3.51 19.13 -4.10
CA ASP A 24 2.12 18.89 -4.49
C ASP A 24 1.96 17.62 -5.37
N GLY A 25 2.95 16.73 -5.35
CA GLY A 25 2.94 15.46 -6.05
C GLY A 25 1.87 14.52 -5.50
N THR A 26 1.47 13.53 -6.29
CA THR A 26 0.53 12.54 -5.78
C THR A 26 1.25 11.56 -4.86
N GLU A 27 0.55 11.06 -3.84
CA GLU A 27 1.05 9.99 -2.94
C GLU A 27 1.50 8.73 -3.71
N GLN A 28 0.99 8.57 -4.94
CA GLN A 28 1.35 7.55 -5.90
C GLN A 28 2.73 7.79 -6.53
N ASP A 29 3.12 9.05 -6.77
CA ASP A 29 4.46 9.40 -7.25
C ASP A 29 5.53 9.07 -6.19
N LEU A 30 5.18 9.19 -4.90
CA LEU A 30 6.05 8.77 -3.79
C LEU A 30 6.22 7.25 -3.73
N GLU A 31 5.13 6.49 -3.86
CA GLU A 31 5.18 5.03 -3.90
C GLU A 31 5.96 4.52 -5.12
N ASP A 32 5.75 5.11 -6.29
CA ASP A 32 6.49 4.74 -7.50
C ASP A 32 7.98 5.08 -7.34
N PHE A 33 8.31 6.18 -6.67
CA PHE A 33 9.68 6.51 -6.29
C PHE A 33 10.27 5.44 -5.36
N PHE A 34 9.61 5.09 -4.24
CA PHE A 34 10.12 4.07 -3.32
C PHE A 34 10.19 2.69 -3.94
N ARG A 35 9.17 2.25 -4.68
CA ARG A 35 9.18 0.97 -5.41
C ARG A 35 10.35 0.88 -6.38
N SER A 36 10.58 1.94 -7.16
CA SER A 36 11.71 1.97 -8.09
C SER A 36 13.07 2.00 -7.39
N LEU A 37 13.12 2.52 -6.16
CA LEU A 37 14.29 2.49 -5.29
C LEU A 37 14.53 1.07 -4.77
N THR A 38 13.48 0.42 -4.26
CA THR A 38 13.46 -0.95 -3.73
C THR A 38 13.92 -1.94 -4.80
N ASP A 39 13.33 -1.92 -6.00
CA ASP A 39 13.69 -2.81 -7.11
C ASP A 39 15.19 -2.69 -7.47
N LYS A 40 15.73 -1.46 -7.45
CA LYS A 40 17.12 -1.20 -7.80
C LYS A 40 18.08 -1.58 -6.68
N VAL A 41 17.67 -1.46 -5.42
CA VAL A 41 18.51 -1.71 -4.25
C VAL A 41 18.56 -3.19 -3.92
N ILE A 42 17.41 -3.88 -3.91
CA ILE A 42 17.33 -5.33 -3.69
C ILE A 42 18.21 -6.07 -4.69
N ILE A 43 18.19 -5.66 -5.97
CA ILE A 43 18.94 -6.35 -7.03
C ILE A 43 20.45 -6.05 -6.99
N ARG A 44 20.85 -4.85 -6.54
CA ARG A 44 22.25 -4.37 -6.72
C ARG A 44 23.08 -4.39 -5.45
N TRP A 45 22.48 -4.38 -4.27
CA TRP A 45 23.21 -4.32 -3.00
C TRP A 45 23.31 -5.72 -2.40
N ALA A 46 24.49 -6.05 -1.87
CA ALA A 46 24.67 -7.27 -1.06
C ALA A 46 23.74 -7.17 0.16
N ASP A 47 22.96 -8.23 0.41
CA ASP A 47 21.93 -8.28 1.45
C ASP A 47 20.93 -7.09 1.37
N GLY A 48 20.66 -6.63 0.14
CA GLY A 48 19.72 -5.54 -0.12
C GLY A 48 18.25 -5.88 0.22
N GLY A 49 17.93 -7.16 0.43
CA GLY A 49 16.60 -7.62 0.84
C GLY A 49 16.17 -7.09 2.20
N ASP A 50 17.10 -6.96 3.15
CA ASP A 50 16.80 -6.47 4.50
C ASP A 50 16.39 -4.98 4.49
N VAL A 51 17.07 -4.17 3.67
CA VAL A 51 16.68 -2.76 3.48
C VAL A 51 15.42 -2.66 2.60
N GLY A 52 15.20 -3.61 1.69
CA GLY A 52 13.94 -3.74 0.97
C GLY A 52 12.75 -3.92 1.91
N TYR A 53 12.90 -4.79 2.93
CA TYR A 53 11.88 -4.99 3.97
C TYR A 53 11.57 -3.68 4.73
N VAL A 54 12.58 -2.89 5.07
CA VAL A 54 12.38 -1.57 5.71
C VAL A 54 11.56 -0.63 4.82
N LEU A 55 11.79 -0.64 3.50
CA LEU A 55 11.05 0.21 2.56
C LEU A 55 9.61 -0.26 2.31
N GLU A 56 9.34 -1.56 2.40
CA GLU A 56 8.01 -2.14 2.15
C GLU A 56 7.10 -2.13 3.40
N GLU A 57 7.67 -2.49 4.55
CA GLU A 57 6.91 -2.69 5.80
C GLU A 57 7.08 -1.53 6.79
N ASN A 58 7.97 -0.57 6.49
CA ASN A 58 8.32 0.54 7.38
C ASN A 58 8.71 0.07 8.80
N ALA A 59 9.45 -1.04 8.86
CA ALA A 59 9.89 -1.68 10.09
C ALA A 59 11.29 -2.27 9.92
N GLU A 60 12.07 -2.32 11.01
CA GLU A 60 13.37 -2.99 10.98
C GLU A 60 13.20 -4.52 10.90
N PRO A 61 13.94 -5.22 10.03
CA PRO A 61 13.88 -6.66 9.91
C PRO A 61 14.47 -7.34 11.15
N GLU A 62 13.82 -8.42 11.60
CA GLU A 62 14.35 -9.27 12.67
C GLU A 62 15.44 -10.20 12.11
N ILE A 63 16.71 -9.81 12.29
CA ILE A 63 17.85 -10.67 11.97
C ILE A 63 18.09 -11.61 13.15
N LYS A 64 17.65 -12.87 13.01
CA LYS A 64 17.72 -13.88 14.07
C LYS A 64 19.13 -14.39 14.28
N GLU A 65 19.56 -14.41 15.53
CA GLU A 65 20.82 -15.03 15.94
C GLU A 65 20.71 -16.57 15.81
N PRO A 66 21.74 -17.26 15.28
CA PRO A 66 21.76 -18.71 15.23
C PRO A 66 21.65 -19.36 16.62
N ASP A 67 20.80 -20.38 16.75
CA ASP A 67 20.62 -21.11 18.02
C ASP A 67 21.95 -21.72 18.50
N PRO A 68 22.24 -21.67 19.81
CA PRO A 68 23.47 -22.22 20.35
C PRO A 68 23.55 -23.74 20.12
N LEU A 69 24.75 -24.23 19.84
CA LEU A 69 25.01 -25.66 19.72
C LEU A 69 24.65 -26.39 21.03
N THR A 70 24.05 -27.57 20.90
CA THR A 70 23.86 -28.45 22.06
C THR A 70 25.16 -29.20 22.39
N ALA A 71 25.34 -29.64 23.63
CA ALA A 71 26.56 -30.34 24.08
C ALA A 71 26.90 -31.61 23.26
N ALA A 72 25.89 -32.26 22.65
CA ALA A 72 26.09 -33.40 21.77
C ALA A 72 26.60 -33.01 20.37
N GLU A 73 26.38 -31.76 19.95
CA GLU A 73 26.74 -31.23 18.64
C GLU A 73 28.10 -30.55 18.64
N GLU A 74 28.52 -30.01 19.78
CA GLU A 74 29.88 -29.53 20.01
C GLU A 74 30.93 -30.64 19.87
N ALA A 75 30.54 -31.90 20.11
CA ALA A 75 31.42 -33.06 19.93
C ALA A 75 31.71 -33.37 18.44
N ASP A 76 30.88 -32.90 17.50
CA ASP A 76 31.10 -33.05 16.07
C ASP A 76 31.76 -31.79 15.49
N ALA A 77 33.06 -31.89 15.18
CA ALA A 77 33.85 -30.81 14.59
C ALA A 77 33.23 -30.22 13.29
N ARG A 78 32.40 -30.98 12.56
CA ARG A 78 31.68 -30.46 11.38
C ARG A 78 30.55 -29.52 11.76
N LYS A 79 29.83 -29.82 12.84
CA LYS A 79 28.73 -28.99 13.34
C LYS A 79 29.23 -27.71 13.97
N VAL A 80 30.33 -27.76 14.72
CA VAL A 80 31.03 -26.58 15.22
C VAL A 80 31.42 -25.64 14.07
N LYS A 81 32.09 -26.17 13.04
CA LYS A 81 32.47 -25.38 11.86
C LYS A 81 31.28 -24.85 11.04
N ALA A 82 30.15 -25.56 11.05
CA ALA A 82 28.93 -25.11 10.41
C ALA A 82 28.28 -23.95 11.19
N TYR A 83 28.30 -24.01 12.52
CA TYR A 83 27.85 -22.93 13.40
C TYR A 83 28.72 -21.68 13.27
N ASP A 84 30.06 -21.82 13.27
CA ASP A 84 30.97 -20.68 13.07
C ASP A 84 30.65 -19.95 11.75
N ARG A 85 30.41 -20.69 10.67
CA ARG A 85 29.99 -20.12 9.38
C ARG A 85 28.62 -19.46 9.41
N LEU A 86 27.71 -19.89 10.28
CA LEU A 86 26.40 -19.27 10.46
C LEU A 86 26.54 -17.97 11.26
N MET A 87 27.39 -17.96 12.29
CA MET A 87 27.71 -16.76 13.06
C MET A 87 28.41 -15.72 12.20
N ASP A 88 29.40 -16.11 11.39
CA ASP A 88 30.08 -15.21 10.44
C ASP A 88 29.06 -14.57 9.49
N LYS A 89 28.14 -15.36 8.92
CA LYS A 89 27.07 -14.85 8.04
C LYS A 89 26.11 -13.91 8.76
N TYR A 90 25.78 -14.21 10.01
CA TYR A 90 24.91 -13.36 10.83
C TYR A 90 25.57 -12.00 11.11
N GLU A 91 26.86 -11.98 11.44
CA GLU A 91 27.62 -10.75 11.62
C GLU A 91 27.76 -9.97 10.31
N ASP A 92 28.11 -10.65 9.21
CA ASP A 92 28.20 -10.07 7.88
C ASP A 92 26.88 -9.43 7.44
N GLN A 93 25.74 -10.11 7.67
CA GLN A 93 24.41 -9.60 7.35
C GLN A 93 24.07 -8.36 8.18
N LYS A 94 24.40 -8.32 9.47
CA LYS A 94 24.18 -7.14 10.33
C LYS A 94 25.01 -5.96 9.89
N ASP A 95 26.27 -6.18 9.55
CA ASP A 95 27.16 -5.12 9.08
C ASP A 95 26.74 -4.62 7.69
N ALA A 96 26.33 -5.52 6.80
CA ALA A 96 25.74 -5.18 5.50
C ALA A 96 24.45 -4.35 5.67
N PHE A 97 23.55 -4.78 6.55
CA PHE A 97 22.32 -4.04 6.86
C PHE A 97 22.63 -2.63 7.37
N ARG A 98 23.52 -2.48 8.36
CA ARG A 98 23.93 -1.16 8.87
C ARG A 98 24.51 -0.26 7.77
N ALA A 99 25.41 -0.81 6.94
CA ALA A 99 26.02 -0.06 5.85
C ALA A 99 25.00 0.35 4.78
N ASN A 100 24.09 -0.57 4.43
CA ASN A 100 23.02 -0.32 3.46
C ASN A 100 22.03 0.74 3.99
N THR A 101 21.65 0.68 5.26
CA THR A 101 20.78 1.69 5.90
C THR A 101 21.40 3.09 5.82
N VAL A 102 22.69 3.23 6.13
CA VAL A 102 23.42 4.51 6.01
C VAL A 102 23.40 5.01 4.55
N ALA A 103 23.71 4.13 3.60
CA ALA A 103 23.75 4.48 2.18
C ALA A 103 22.38 4.89 1.64
N MET A 104 21.33 4.17 2.05
CA MET A 104 19.96 4.42 1.64
C MET A 104 19.44 5.74 2.22
N PHE A 105 19.74 6.04 3.48
CA PHE A 105 19.32 7.29 4.13
C PHE A 105 19.89 8.48 3.36
N GLN A 106 21.17 8.40 3.00
CA GLN A 106 21.83 9.43 2.19
C GLN A 106 21.25 9.51 0.78
N LEU A 107 20.94 8.37 0.16
CA LEU A 107 20.36 8.31 -1.18
C LEU A 107 19.00 9.02 -1.22
N ILE A 108 18.08 8.68 -0.30
CA ILE A 108 16.77 9.31 -0.19
C ILE A 108 16.93 10.82 0.06
N MET A 109 17.69 11.20 1.10
CA MET A 109 17.95 12.60 1.43
C MET A 109 18.59 13.39 0.28
N SER A 110 19.36 12.74 -0.60
CA SER A 110 19.98 13.39 -1.76
C SER A 110 19.02 13.60 -2.93
N ASN A 111 18.01 12.73 -3.08
CA ASN A 111 17.08 12.73 -4.20
C ASN A 111 15.77 13.45 -3.91
N VAL A 112 15.38 13.63 -2.64
CA VAL A 112 14.26 14.51 -2.28
C VAL A 112 14.52 15.96 -2.70
N THR A 113 13.44 16.66 -3.06
CA THR A 113 13.48 18.08 -3.47
C THR A 113 14.07 18.97 -2.37
N ARG A 114 14.53 20.16 -2.74
CA ARG A 114 15.12 21.11 -1.77
C ARG A 114 14.11 21.49 -0.68
N THR A 115 12.85 21.70 -1.04
CA THR A 115 11.82 22.09 -0.07
C THR A 115 11.50 20.94 0.89
N MET A 116 11.25 19.73 0.36
CA MET A 116 11.06 18.51 1.17
C MET A 116 12.23 18.30 2.13
N ARG A 117 13.46 18.44 1.66
CA ARG A 117 14.66 18.31 2.50
C ARG A 117 14.72 19.34 3.62
N ASN A 118 14.28 20.58 3.37
CA ASN A 118 14.23 21.61 4.39
C ASN A 118 13.16 21.28 5.43
N LYS A 119 11.99 20.79 5.00
CA LYS A 119 10.90 20.33 5.87
C LYS A 119 11.33 19.16 6.76
N ILE A 120 11.94 18.13 6.20
CA ILE A 120 12.52 17.00 6.96
C ILE A 120 13.52 17.50 8.02
N LYS A 121 14.36 18.48 7.66
CA LYS A 121 15.35 19.04 8.59
C LYS A 121 14.73 19.90 9.70
N SER A 122 13.54 20.45 9.48
CA SER A 122 12.79 21.20 10.48
C SER A 122 11.89 20.33 11.35
N THR A 123 11.62 19.08 10.96
CA THR A 123 10.86 18.13 11.78
C THR A 123 11.64 17.75 13.04
N ASP A 124 10.92 17.71 14.17
CA ASP A 124 11.47 17.28 15.44
C ASP A 124 12.02 15.85 15.36
N GLY A 125 13.17 15.63 16.00
CA GLY A 125 13.87 14.33 15.96
C GLY A 125 14.84 14.15 14.80
N HIS A 126 14.86 15.04 13.80
CA HIS A 126 15.79 14.95 12.65
C HIS A 126 17.27 14.79 13.06
N LEU A 127 17.71 15.50 14.11
CA LEU A 127 19.11 15.42 14.56
C LEU A 127 19.47 14.02 15.07
N ALA A 128 18.57 13.38 15.83
CA ALA A 128 18.76 12.03 16.33
C ALA A 128 18.67 11.01 15.18
N ALA A 129 17.66 11.12 14.33
CA ALA A 129 17.47 10.26 13.18
C ALA A 129 18.63 10.34 12.18
N SER A 130 19.12 11.54 11.89
CA SER A 130 20.29 11.75 11.01
C SER A 130 21.58 11.21 11.62
N LYS A 131 21.74 11.24 12.96
CA LYS A 131 22.89 10.65 13.63
C LYS A 131 22.86 9.12 13.56
N ASN A 132 21.70 8.52 13.82
CA ASN A 132 21.53 7.07 13.85
C ASN A 132 21.26 6.46 12.46
N LYS A 133 21.02 7.29 11.44
CA LYS A 133 20.54 6.87 10.12
C LYS A 133 19.25 6.08 10.20
N ASP A 134 18.34 6.55 11.05
CA ASP A 134 17.03 5.96 11.25
C ASP A 134 16.21 6.10 9.97
N MET A 135 16.01 4.96 9.30
CA MET A 135 15.26 4.88 8.05
C MET A 135 13.77 4.97 8.29
N VAL A 136 13.27 4.33 9.35
CA VAL A 136 11.84 4.27 9.66
C VAL A 136 11.34 5.67 9.98
N TRP A 137 12.10 6.44 10.77
CA TRP A 137 11.80 7.85 11.00
C TRP A 137 11.78 8.66 9.71
N LEU A 138 12.77 8.46 8.82
CA LEU A 138 12.85 9.20 7.56
C LEU A 138 11.67 8.89 6.64
N MET A 139 11.29 7.62 6.52
CA MET A 139 10.16 7.16 5.73
C MET A 139 8.85 7.75 6.26
N SER A 140 8.60 7.61 7.57
CA SER A 140 7.43 8.21 8.23
C SER A 140 7.36 9.72 8.01
N THR A 141 8.47 10.43 8.18
CA THR A 141 8.53 11.89 8.00
C THR A 141 8.23 12.30 6.56
N ILE A 142 8.70 11.54 5.57
CA ILE A 142 8.42 11.82 4.16
C ILE A 142 6.94 11.56 3.85
N GLU A 143 6.37 10.47 4.36
CA GLU A 143 4.94 10.18 4.23
C GLU A 143 4.08 11.28 4.87
N ASP A 144 4.47 11.74 6.05
CA ASP A 144 3.83 12.82 6.77
C ASP A 144 3.81 14.11 5.94
N ILE A 145 4.98 14.54 5.43
CA ILE A 145 5.07 15.75 4.59
C ILE A 145 4.25 15.58 3.29
N VAL A 146 4.33 14.43 2.61
CA VAL A 146 3.55 14.18 1.38
C VAL A 146 2.04 14.11 1.66
N SER A 147 1.64 13.62 2.83
CA SER A 147 0.25 13.60 3.27
C SER A 147 -0.26 14.97 3.75
N GLY A 148 0.58 16.01 3.71
CA GLY A 148 0.28 17.36 4.21
C GLY A 148 0.20 17.44 5.73
N TYR A 149 0.68 16.42 6.44
CA TYR A 149 0.77 16.38 7.89
C TYR A 149 2.18 16.74 8.32
N GLU A 150 2.41 18.00 8.62
CA GLU A 150 3.69 18.40 9.17
C GLU A 150 3.49 18.61 10.68
N GLU A 151 3.96 17.64 11.48
CA GLU A 151 3.90 17.72 12.93
C GLU A 151 4.54 19.04 13.39
N GLY A 152 3.78 19.86 14.13
CA GLY A 152 4.21 21.19 14.57
C GLY A 152 3.91 22.36 13.62
N PHE A 153 3.44 22.13 12.39
CA PHE A 153 3.02 23.22 11.48
C PHE A 153 1.55 23.60 11.63
N ALA A 154 0.71 22.66 12.08
CA ALA A 154 -0.68 22.88 12.43
C ALA A 154 -0.97 22.25 13.82
N PRO A 155 -1.90 22.82 14.61
CA PRO A 155 -2.42 22.16 15.79
C PRO A 155 -2.94 20.76 15.43
N ALA A 156 -2.70 19.77 16.29
CA ALA A 156 -3.07 18.38 16.03
C ALA A 156 -4.57 18.23 15.73
N GLU A 157 -5.42 19.05 16.36
CA GLU A 157 -6.86 19.08 16.12
C GLU A 157 -7.21 19.49 14.69
N LEU A 158 -6.53 20.51 14.14
CA LEU A 158 -6.76 20.97 12.78
C LEU A 158 -6.31 19.91 11.78
N ALA A 159 -5.15 19.30 12.03
CA ALA A 159 -4.61 18.27 11.17
C ALA A 159 -5.44 16.96 11.16
N LEU A 160 -6.10 16.65 12.28
CA LEU A 160 -7.09 15.57 12.38
C LEU A 160 -8.38 15.91 11.63
N ASP A 161 -8.88 17.15 11.75
CA ASP A 161 -10.06 17.62 11.03
C ASP A 161 -9.83 17.61 9.50
N ASP A 162 -8.68 18.12 9.04
CA ASP A 162 -8.30 18.13 7.62
C ASP A 162 -8.22 16.70 7.04
N ALA A 163 -7.63 15.75 7.78
CA ALA A 163 -7.62 14.35 7.35
C ALA A 163 -9.03 13.73 7.29
N LEU A 164 -9.88 13.99 8.28
CA LEU A 164 -11.27 13.53 8.23
C LEU A 164 -12.02 14.13 7.05
N GLU A 165 -11.84 15.43 6.83
CA GLU A 165 -12.46 16.14 5.73
C GLU A 165 -12.04 15.53 4.39
N GLN A 166 -10.74 15.26 4.22
CA GLN A 166 -10.19 14.60 3.03
C GLN A 166 -10.86 13.23 2.83
N ILE A 167 -10.85 12.37 3.86
CA ILE A 167 -11.51 11.05 3.79
C ILE A 167 -12.99 11.21 3.44
N PHE A 168 -13.68 12.23 3.97
CA PHE A 168 -15.11 12.44 3.76
C PHE A 168 -15.46 13.01 2.38
N LYS A 169 -14.55 13.78 1.77
CA LYS A 169 -14.66 14.30 0.41
C LYS A 169 -14.27 13.29 -0.66
N MET A 170 -13.40 12.31 -0.36
CA MET A 170 -12.96 11.28 -1.31
C MET A 170 -14.12 10.55 -1.99
N ARG A 171 -14.02 10.38 -3.31
CA ARG A 171 -14.96 9.62 -4.14
C ARG A 171 -14.19 8.80 -5.16
N GLN A 172 -14.66 7.59 -5.44
CA GLN A 172 -14.09 6.75 -6.48
C GLN A 172 -14.25 7.41 -7.85
N LYS A 173 -13.15 7.57 -8.58
CA LYS A 173 -13.16 8.13 -9.93
C LYS A 173 -13.76 7.12 -10.91
N GLY A 174 -14.35 7.60 -12.01
CA GLY A 174 -15.00 6.72 -13.01
C GLY A 174 -14.05 5.69 -13.63
N SER A 175 -12.79 6.08 -13.85
CA SER A 175 -11.72 5.26 -14.43
C SER A 175 -10.95 4.39 -13.42
N GLU A 176 -11.21 4.54 -12.12
CA GLU A 176 -10.47 3.85 -11.06
C GLU A 176 -11.06 2.44 -10.82
N SER A 177 -10.18 1.44 -10.70
CA SER A 177 -10.60 0.08 -10.36
C SER A 177 -11.12 0.00 -8.93
N ASN A 178 -11.97 -0.98 -8.64
CA ASN A 178 -12.52 -1.14 -7.29
C ASN A 178 -11.41 -1.48 -6.29
N GLU A 179 -10.46 -2.33 -6.69
CA GLU A 179 -9.34 -2.72 -5.84
C GLU A 179 -8.41 -1.54 -5.51
N ALA A 180 -8.04 -0.73 -6.52
CA ALA A 180 -7.22 0.46 -6.29
C ALA A 180 -7.92 1.42 -5.34
N PHE A 181 -9.18 1.78 -5.62
CA PHE A 181 -9.94 2.69 -4.76
C PHE A 181 -10.01 2.23 -3.30
N VAL A 182 -10.22 0.93 -3.08
CA VAL A 182 -10.30 0.37 -1.72
C VAL A 182 -8.93 0.35 -1.06
N LYS A 183 -7.92 -0.24 -1.71
CA LYS A 183 -6.62 -0.52 -1.09
C LYS A 183 -5.71 0.71 -1.06
N THR A 184 -5.52 1.38 -2.19
CA THR A 184 -4.55 2.49 -2.33
C THR A 184 -5.16 3.81 -1.88
N THR A 185 -6.45 4.05 -2.12
CA THR A 185 -7.06 5.35 -1.83
C THR A 185 -7.71 5.39 -0.44
N MET A 186 -8.68 4.51 -0.16
CA MET A 186 -9.47 4.59 1.08
C MET A 186 -8.73 4.07 2.32
N LEU A 187 -8.15 2.87 2.26
CA LEU A 187 -7.49 2.27 3.42
C LEU A 187 -6.25 3.06 3.83
N ARG A 188 -5.50 3.60 2.87
CA ARG A 188 -4.32 4.42 3.13
C ARG A 188 -4.68 5.70 3.88
N ALA A 189 -5.67 6.44 3.40
CA ALA A 189 -6.15 7.66 4.05
C ALA A 189 -6.65 7.40 5.49
N ILE A 190 -7.36 6.29 5.71
CA ILE A 190 -7.82 5.89 7.05
C ILE A 190 -6.62 5.56 7.95
N LYS A 191 -5.63 4.81 7.45
CA LYS A 191 -4.40 4.52 8.20
C LYS A 191 -3.65 5.79 8.57
N ALA A 192 -3.51 6.73 7.65
CA ALA A 192 -2.87 8.02 7.91
C ALA A 192 -3.60 8.80 9.02
N TYR A 193 -4.93 8.89 8.95
CA TYR A 193 -5.73 9.53 10.01
C TYR A 193 -5.56 8.85 11.39
N GLU A 194 -5.51 7.52 11.41
CA GLU A 194 -5.28 6.77 12.65
C GLU A 194 -3.85 6.89 13.18
N GLY A 195 -2.86 7.01 12.29
CA GLY A 195 -1.47 7.32 12.64
C GLY A 195 -1.33 8.65 13.37
N ARG A 196 -2.15 9.65 13.01
CA ARG A 196 -2.25 10.97 13.66
C ARG A 196 -2.96 10.93 15.02
N GLY A 197 -3.38 9.75 15.50
CA GLY A 197 -4.04 9.56 16.80
C GLY A 197 -5.56 9.66 16.79
N GLY A 198 -6.18 9.86 15.62
CA GLY A 198 -7.63 9.93 15.48
C GLY A 198 -8.26 8.53 15.32
N PRO A 199 -9.13 8.06 16.22
CA PRO A 199 -9.73 6.74 16.07
C PRO A 199 -10.87 6.78 15.03
N PHE A 200 -10.63 6.22 13.82
CA PHE A 200 -11.55 6.37 12.69
C PHE A 200 -12.94 5.79 12.96
N LEU A 201 -13.95 6.68 13.03
CA LEU A 201 -15.34 6.35 13.35
C LEU A 201 -15.51 5.49 14.62
N TRP A 202 -14.56 5.50 15.55
CA TRP A 202 -14.70 4.77 16.81
C TRP A 202 -15.57 5.58 17.77
N THR A 203 -16.75 5.08 18.08
CA THR A 203 -17.71 5.77 18.95
C THR A 203 -17.86 5.06 20.28
N PRO A 204 -18.34 5.73 21.35
CA PRO A 204 -18.65 5.08 22.61
C PRO A 204 -19.61 3.88 22.48
N ALA A 205 -20.51 3.90 21.48
CA ALA A 205 -21.38 2.78 21.17
C ALA A 205 -20.61 1.54 20.69
N LYS A 206 -19.55 1.72 19.89
CA LYS A 206 -18.67 0.62 19.45
C LYS A 206 -17.78 0.10 20.57
N GLU A 207 -17.35 0.99 21.46
CA GLU A 207 -16.64 0.58 22.69
C GLU A 207 -17.56 -0.27 23.57
N LYS A 208 -18.83 0.10 23.72
CA LYS A 208 -19.83 -0.70 24.43
C LYS A 208 -20.08 -2.04 23.75
N GLU A 209 -20.23 -2.07 22.42
CA GLU A 209 -20.37 -3.29 21.63
C GLU A 209 -19.17 -4.23 21.82
N LEU A 210 -17.94 -3.69 21.83
CA LEU A 210 -16.73 -4.45 22.09
C LEU A 210 -16.75 -5.07 23.49
N LYS A 211 -17.07 -4.28 24.52
CA LYS A 211 -17.15 -4.78 25.90
C LYS A 211 -18.17 -5.90 26.04
N THR A 212 -19.39 -5.72 25.53
CA THR A 212 -20.43 -6.75 25.56
C THR A 212 -20.03 -8.00 24.76
N ALA A 213 -19.36 -7.85 23.61
CA ALA A 213 -18.90 -8.98 22.82
C ALA A 213 -17.78 -9.78 23.51
N VAL A 214 -16.89 -9.10 24.25
CA VAL A 214 -15.85 -9.74 25.07
C VAL A 214 -16.47 -10.45 26.26
N GLU A 215 -17.39 -9.82 27.00
CA GLU A 215 -18.11 -10.46 28.12
C GLU A 215 -18.91 -11.69 27.66
N ALA A 216 -19.58 -11.61 26.52
CA ALA A 216 -20.30 -12.74 25.92
C ALA A 216 -19.37 -13.86 25.45
N ALA A 217 -18.11 -13.55 25.10
CA ALA A 217 -17.12 -14.57 24.77
C ALA A 217 -16.57 -15.24 26.05
N LYS A 218 -16.31 -14.45 27.10
CA LYS A 218 -15.93 -14.97 28.43
C LYS A 218 -16.98 -15.94 28.96
N SER A 219 -18.26 -15.56 28.92
CA SER A 219 -19.34 -16.42 29.41
C SER A 219 -19.51 -17.72 28.61
N LYS A 220 -19.26 -17.68 27.30
CA LYS A 220 -19.24 -18.89 26.45
C LYS A 220 -18.06 -19.79 26.76
N PHE A 221 -16.89 -19.22 27.06
CA PHE A 221 -15.70 -19.97 27.43
C PHE A 221 -15.89 -20.69 28.77
N THR A 222 -16.38 -19.98 29.79
CA THR A 222 -16.68 -20.57 31.11
C THR A 222 -17.75 -21.66 31.02
N ALA A 223 -18.75 -21.50 30.13
CA ALA A 223 -19.79 -22.50 29.90
C ALA A 223 -19.31 -23.72 29.10
N ALA A 224 -18.26 -23.58 28.28
CA ALA A 224 -17.66 -24.66 27.50
C ALA A 224 -16.59 -25.45 28.28
N SER A 225 -16.10 -24.91 29.40
CA SER A 225 -15.19 -25.63 30.29
C SER A 225 -15.91 -26.77 31.01
N ALA A 226 -15.31 -27.97 30.97
CA ALA A 226 -15.85 -29.17 31.60
C ALA A 226 -16.07 -29.05 33.12
N THR A 227 -15.41 -28.09 33.77
CA THR A 227 -15.44 -27.88 35.23
C THR A 227 -16.24 -26.64 35.63
N GLY A 228 -16.61 -25.76 34.68
CA GLY A 228 -17.33 -24.49 34.94
C GLY A 228 -16.54 -23.44 35.73
N THR A 229 -15.30 -23.75 36.12
CA THR A 229 -14.40 -22.88 36.91
C THR A 229 -13.20 -22.36 36.11
N ASP A 230 -13.02 -22.82 34.88
CA ASP A 230 -11.89 -22.42 34.05
C ASP A 230 -12.18 -21.05 33.43
N VAL A 231 -11.38 -20.07 33.83
CA VAL A 231 -11.49 -18.68 33.38
C VAL A 231 -10.51 -18.49 32.23
N MET A 232 -10.92 -17.73 31.22
CA MET A 232 -10.02 -17.34 30.11
C MET A 232 -8.74 -16.73 30.67
N THR A 233 -7.58 -17.14 30.12
CA THR A 233 -6.31 -16.51 30.49
C THR A 233 -6.27 -15.07 29.99
N THR A 234 -5.44 -14.22 30.60
CA THR A 234 -5.27 -12.82 30.17
C THR A 234 -4.90 -12.70 28.69
N GLU A 235 -4.06 -13.62 28.19
CA GLU A 235 -3.66 -13.68 26.77
C GLU A 235 -4.84 -14.02 25.85
N GLN A 236 -5.66 -15.01 26.24
CA GLN A 236 -6.87 -15.35 25.47
C GLN A 236 -7.88 -14.21 25.46
N GLU A 237 -8.02 -13.48 26.58
CA GLU A 237 -8.90 -12.31 26.67
C GLU A 237 -8.46 -11.19 25.73
N ASP A 238 -7.15 -10.93 25.69
CA ASP A 238 -6.57 -9.92 24.82
C ASP A 238 -6.68 -10.31 23.34
N ASP A 239 -6.51 -11.59 23.00
CA ASP A 239 -6.71 -12.09 21.64
C ASP A 239 -8.16 -11.96 21.18
N VAL A 240 -9.12 -12.36 22.02
CA VAL A 240 -10.55 -12.20 21.73
C VAL A 240 -10.89 -10.72 21.59
N ARG A 241 -10.39 -9.87 22.49
CA ARG A 241 -10.59 -8.42 22.43
C ARG A 241 -10.02 -7.83 21.14
N ARG A 242 -8.80 -8.19 20.76
CA ARG A 242 -8.14 -7.75 19.52
C ARG A 242 -8.95 -8.19 18.30
N PHE A 243 -9.37 -9.44 18.26
CA PHE A 243 -10.17 -9.99 17.16
C PHE A 243 -11.54 -9.28 17.03
N LYS A 244 -12.26 -9.10 18.13
CA LYS A 244 -13.56 -8.40 18.13
C LYS A 244 -13.42 -6.93 17.77
N LYS A 245 -12.39 -6.25 18.28
CA LYS A 245 -12.08 -4.85 17.95
C LYS A 245 -11.84 -4.70 16.45
N LYS A 246 -11.04 -5.60 15.87
CA LYS A 246 -10.78 -5.64 14.42
C LYS A 246 -12.07 -5.79 13.63
N MET A 247 -12.95 -6.72 14.01
CA MET A 247 -14.21 -6.95 13.29
C MET A 247 -15.16 -5.74 13.32
N ILE A 248 -15.30 -5.08 14.46
CA ILE A 248 -16.14 -3.87 14.59
C ILE A 248 -15.56 -2.72 13.76
N LYS A 249 -14.24 -2.59 13.76
CA LYS A 249 -13.51 -1.59 12.97
C LYS A 249 -13.66 -1.85 11.47
N ASP A 250 -13.42 -3.07 11.02
CA ASP A 250 -13.54 -3.47 9.61
C ASP A 250 -14.94 -3.22 9.07
N ARG A 251 -15.99 -3.48 9.85
CA ARG A 251 -17.39 -3.14 9.50
C ARG A 251 -17.56 -1.64 9.26
N SER A 252 -16.91 -0.81 10.06
CA SER A 252 -17.00 0.65 9.99
C SER A 252 -16.30 1.22 8.76
N ILE A 253 -15.13 0.65 8.46
CA ILE A 253 -14.33 0.96 7.28
C ILE A 253 -15.09 0.52 6.02
N ALA A 254 -15.64 -0.70 6.01
CA ALA A 254 -16.42 -1.26 4.91
C ALA A 254 -17.60 -0.35 4.52
N MET A 255 -18.37 0.11 5.50
CA MET A 255 -19.48 1.05 5.28
C MET A 255 -19.00 2.40 4.75
N SER A 256 -17.85 2.86 5.21
CA SER A 256 -17.25 4.14 4.77
C SER A 256 -16.79 4.07 3.32
N ILE A 257 -16.17 2.97 2.92
CA ILE A 257 -15.78 2.70 1.55
C ILE A 257 -17.03 2.68 0.66
N LEU A 258 -18.04 1.88 1.02
CA LEU A 258 -19.25 1.72 0.23
C LEU A 258 -19.98 3.05 -0.02
N LYS A 259 -20.04 3.93 1.00
CA LYS A 259 -20.64 5.27 0.87
C LYS A 259 -19.90 6.18 -0.12
N ARG A 260 -18.62 5.93 -0.37
CA ARG A 260 -17.72 6.77 -1.17
C ARG A 260 -17.41 6.19 -2.55
N THR A 261 -17.96 5.03 -2.88
CA THR A 261 -17.88 4.48 -4.23
C THR A 261 -18.59 5.38 -5.23
N ASN A 262 -18.30 5.17 -6.51
CA ASN A 262 -18.81 6.02 -7.57
C ASN A 262 -20.34 5.89 -7.65
N LYS A 263 -21.07 7.02 -7.51
CA LYS A 263 -22.54 7.04 -7.51
C LYS A 263 -23.17 6.66 -8.84
N GLU A 264 -22.51 6.93 -9.96
CA GLU A 264 -23.03 6.58 -11.28
C GLU A 264 -22.93 5.08 -11.53
N ARG A 265 -21.86 4.46 -11.01
CA ARG A 265 -21.65 3.01 -11.07
C ARG A 265 -22.50 2.31 -10.02
N PHE A 266 -22.38 2.65 -8.74
CA PHE A 266 -22.95 1.85 -7.64
C PHE A 266 -24.11 2.53 -6.91
N GLY A 267 -24.68 3.62 -7.46
CA GLY A 267 -25.78 4.34 -6.83
C GLY A 267 -27.04 3.48 -6.65
N ASP A 268 -27.35 2.64 -7.64
CA ASP A 268 -28.51 1.74 -7.58
C ASP A 268 -28.28 0.56 -6.64
N LEU A 269 -27.06 0.02 -6.59
CA LEU A 269 -26.66 -0.94 -5.55
C LEU A 269 -26.92 -0.38 -4.15
N MET A 270 -26.51 0.87 -3.91
CA MET A 270 -26.70 1.50 -2.59
C MET A 270 -28.19 1.63 -2.25
N LYS A 271 -29.05 1.98 -3.22
CA LYS A 271 -30.51 2.03 -3.03
C LYS A 271 -31.08 0.64 -2.74
N GLU A 272 -30.65 -0.38 -3.47
CA GLU A 272 -31.07 -1.77 -3.25
C GLU A 272 -30.72 -2.24 -1.83
N LEU A 273 -29.49 -1.99 -1.38
CA LEU A 273 -29.05 -2.32 -0.01
C LEU A 273 -29.85 -1.57 1.04
N SER A 274 -30.10 -0.27 0.85
CA SER A 274 -30.96 0.51 1.74
C SER A 274 -32.39 -0.03 1.78
N ASN A 275 -32.95 -0.41 0.63
CA ASN A 275 -34.29 -1.00 0.56
C ASN A 275 -34.35 -2.37 1.23
N HIS A 276 -33.33 -3.22 1.07
CA HIS A 276 -33.21 -4.49 1.77
C HIS A 276 -33.13 -4.31 3.29
N TYR A 277 -32.38 -3.30 3.75
CA TYR A 277 -32.29 -2.97 5.16
C TYR A 277 -33.65 -2.56 5.76
N LEU A 278 -34.49 -1.88 4.98
CA LEU A 278 -35.84 -1.49 5.40
C LEU A 278 -36.85 -2.65 5.35
N LYS A 279 -36.70 -3.60 4.42
CA LYS A 279 -37.66 -4.68 4.13
C LYS A 279 -37.61 -5.88 5.09
N LYS A 280 -36.99 -5.75 6.28
CA LYS A 280 -36.72 -6.83 7.26
C LYS A 280 -37.80 -7.94 7.28
N PRO A 281 -37.59 -9.08 6.60
CA PRO A 281 -38.50 -10.19 6.71
C PRO A 281 -38.19 -10.87 8.06
N ASN A 282 -39.15 -10.85 8.99
CA ASN A 282 -39.12 -11.65 10.22
C ASN A 282 -38.13 -11.23 11.33
N GLY A 283 -37.82 -9.94 11.47
CA GLY A 283 -37.13 -9.42 12.67
C GLY A 283 -35.68 -9.87 12.87
N THR A 284 -35.10 -10.62 11.93
CA THR A 284 -33.67 -10.95 11.90
C THR A 284 -32.92 -9.94 11.02
N PRO A 285 -31.79 -9.38 11.48
CA PRO A 285 -31.03 -8.37 10.74
C PRO A 285 -30.27 -9.05 9.60
N GLN A 286 -30.92 -9.23 8.46
CA GLN A 286 -30.23 -9.55 7.21
C GLN A 286 -29.78 -8.24 6.57
N ASP A 287 -28.81 -7.60 7.23
CA ASP A 287 -28.15 -6.42 6.71
C ASP A 287 -27.32 -6.88 5.50
N GLY A 288 -27.83 -6.67 4.29
CA GLY A 288 -27.10 -6.94 3.04
C GLY A 288 -25.82 -6.11 2.88
N PHE A 289 -25.55 -5.22 3.84
CA PHE A 289 -24.34 -4.45 3.93
C PHE A 289 -23.12 -5.33 4.25
N PRO A 290 -21.95 -5.03 3.63
CA PRO A 290 -20.72 -5.75 3.89
C PRO A 290 -20.24 -5.54 5.33
N LYS A 291 -19.65 -6.59 5.92
CA LYS A 291 -19.15 -6.58 7.31
C LYS A 291 -17.63 -6.37 7.39
N ASP A 292 -16.97 -6.45 6.25
CA ASP A 292 -15.52 -6.50 6.11
C ASP A 292 -15.11 -5.89 4.75
N VAL A 293 -13.85 -5.47 4.65
CA VAL A 293 -13.30 -4.87 3.43
C VAL A 293 -13.33 -5.85 2.24
N PRO A 294 -12.96 -7.14 2.39
CA PRO A 294 -13.11 -8.12 1.30
C PRO A 294 -14.56 -8.28 0.84
N GLY A 295 -15.52 -8.25 1.76
CA GLY A 295 -16.95 -8.28 1.44
C GLY A 295 -17.38 -7.10 0.58
N VAL A 296 -16.82 -5.90 0.80
CA VAL A 296 -17.07 -4.74 -0.08
C VAL A 296 -16.55 -5.01 -1.50
N LEU A 297 -15.31 -5.46 -1.64
CA LEU A 297 -14.73 -5.73 -2.97
C LEU A 297 -15.55 -6.76 -3.73
N LYS A 298 -15.87 -7.88 -3.08
CA LYS A 298 -16.72 -8.93 -3.65
C LYS A 298 -18.08 -8.37 -4.06
N LEU A 299 -18.68 -7.49 -3.26
CA LEU A 299 -19.97 -6.88 -3.58
C LEU A 299 -19.87 -5.96 -4.81
N LEU A 300 -18.83 -5.14 -4.89
CA LEU A 300 -18.62 -4.19 -6.00
C LEU A 300 -18.22 -4.90 -7.30
N GLU A 301 -17.50 -6.01 -7.24
CA GLU A 301 -17.10 -6.80 -8.42
C GLU A 301 -18.24 -7.62 -8.99
N ASN A 302 -19.11 -8.17 -8.14
CA ASN A 302 -20.23 -8.99 -8.57
C ASN A 302 -21.47 -8.19 -8.98
N TRP A 303 -21.51 -6.89 -8.68
CA TRP A 303 -22.66 -6.06 -9.00
C TRP A 303 -22.76 -5.77 -10.49
N LYS A 304 -23.97 -5.95 -11.04
CA LYS A 304 -24.31 -5.59 -12.43
C LYS A 304 -25.48 -4.60 -12.40
N PRO A 305 -25.43 -3.52 -13.19
CA PRO A 305 -26.57 -2.62 -13.33
C PRO A 305 -27.77 -3.39 -13.86
N ASN A 306 -28.95 -3.12 -13.30
CA ASN A 306 -30.20 -3.62 -13.87
C ASN A 306 -30.48 -2.87 -15.18
N ASP A 307 -30.28 -3.54 -16.33
CA ASP A 307 -30.49 -3.00 -17.69
C ASP A 307 -31.93 -2.54 -17.99
N VAL A 308 -32.86 -2.79 -17.07
CA VAL A 308 -34.29 -2.49 -17.24
C VAL A 308 -34.56 -0.98 -17.15
N ALA A 309 -33.72 -0.20 -16.46
CA ALA A 309 -33.95 1.24 -16.26
C ALA A 309 -33.40 2.13 -17.39
N ARG A 310 -32.47 1.65 -18.23
CA ARG A 310 -31.87 2.46 -19.31
C ARG A 310 -32.68 2.51 -20.61
N ARG A 311 -33.76 1.72 -20.74
CA ARG A 311 -34.65 1.74 -21.92
C ARG A 311 -35.84 2.70 -21.82
N GLY A 312 -35.98 3.45 -20.73
CA GLY A 312 -37.18 4.24 -20.44
C GLY A 312 -37.20 5.70 -20.91
N CYS A 313 -36.11 6.25 -21.43
CA CYS A 313 -36.04 7.67 -21.82
C CYS A 313 -35.45 7.82 -23.21
N GLY A 314 -36.22 7.47 -24.25
CA GLY A 314 -35.80 7.69 -25.62
C GLY A 314 -36.61 6.87 -26.62
N ASN A 315 -37.90 7.16 -26.76
CA ASN A 315 -38.61 6.87 -28.00
C ASN A 315 -39.93 7.65 -28.05
N ASN A 316 -39.86 8.88 -28.54
CA ASN A 316 -40.96 9.52 -29.23
C ASN A 316 -40.35 10.37 -30.34
N ASN A 317 -40.29 9.78 -31.54
CA ASN A 317 -40.71 10.41 -32.79
C ASN A 317 -40.37 9.47 -33.96
N ASN A 318 -41.36 8.67 -34.34
CA ASN A 318 -41.45 8.11 -35.68
C ASN A 318 -42.74 8.66 -36.31
N SER A 319 -42.60 9.73 -37.09
CA SER A 319 -43.55 10.06 -38.15
C SER A 319 -42.76 10.20 -39.44
N ALA A 320 -43.07 9.28 -40.35
CA ALA A 320 -42.41 9.07 -41.62
C ALA A 320 -42.62 10.25 -42.57
N ARG A 321 -41.56 10.63 -43.30
CA ARG A 321 -41.66 11.11 -44.68
C ARG A 321 -40.44 10.67 -45.48
N GLN A 322 -40.74 10.19 -46.68
CA GLN A 322 -39.93 9.43 -47.64
C GLN A 322 -38.76 10.20 -48.29
N PRO A 323 -37.88 9.50 -49.04
CA PRO A 323 -36.52 9.93 -49.38
C PRO A 323 -36.47 10.78 -50.65
N SER A 324 -35.46 11.65 -50.75
CA SER A 324 -35.00 12.17 -52.03
C SER A 324 -33.50 11.99 -52.15
N ALA A 325 -33.10 11.35 -53.24
CA ALA A 325 -31.73 11.08 -53.61
C ALA A 325 -31.01 12.37 -54.06
N ARG A 326 -29.77 12.54 -53.62
CA ARG A 326 -28.73 13.28 -54.34
C ARG A 326 -27.35 12.77 -53.94
N THR A 327 -26.90 11.79 -54.72
CA THR A 327 -25.63 11.73 -55.44
C THR A 327 -24.40 12.47 -54.89
N GLU A 328 -23.31 11.68 -54.81
CA GLU A 328 -21.88 12.04 -54.97
C GLU A 328 -21.09 12.66 -53.82
N ALA A 329 -20.24 11.84 -53.19
CA ALA A 329 -18.76 11.86 -53.34
C ALA A 329 -18.13 11.16 -52.11
N ASN A 330 -17.84 9.86 -52.19
CA ASN A 330 -16.52 9.31 -52.53
C ASN A 330 -15.48 9.41 -51.40
N ARG A 331 -15.29 8.30 -50.67
CA ARG A 331 -14.02 7.57 -50.43
C ARG A 331 -13.92 6.99 -49.01
N ASN A 332 -14.21 5.70 -48.89
CA ASN A 332 -13.34 4.80 -48.13
C ASN A 332 -12.31 4.21 -49.12
N PRO A 333 -11.14 3.76 -48.63
CA PRO A 333 -10.98 2.31 -48.64
C PRO A 333 -10.33 1.72 -47.39
N LEU A 334 -10.64 0.44 -47.21
CA LEU A 334 -10.12 -0.53 -46.26
C LEU A 334 -8.87 -1.23 -46.87
N VAL A 335 -7.87 -1.49 -46.00
CA VAL A 335 -6.80 -2.53 -45.98
C VAL A 335 -5.81 -2.70 -47.16
N SER A 336 -4.49 -2.64 -46.88
CA SER A 336 -3.59 -3.83 -46.75
C SER A 336 -2.07 -3.53 -46.87
N PHE A 337 -1.30 -4.18 -45.98
CA PHE A 337 -0.01 -4.87 -46.14
C PHE A 337 1.11 -4.34 -47.08
N ALA A 338 2.25 -4.01 -46.44
CA ALA A 338 3.67 -4.19 -46.83
C ALA A 338 4.24 -3.61 -48.15
N GLN A 339 5.18 -2.64 -48.04
CA GLN A 339 6.62 -2.81 -48.34
C GLN A 339 7.41 -1.47 -48.22
N THR A 340 8.42 -1.51 -47.35
CA THR A 340 9.81 -0.99 -47.45
C THR A 340 10.16 0.25 -48.30
N ALA A 341 10.70 1.30 -47.66
CA ALA A 341 12.09 1.80 -47.82
C ALA A 341 12.24 3.24 -47.29
N GLY A 342 13.27 3.48 -46.45
CA GLY A 342 13.84 4.81 -46.20
C GLY A 342 13.97 5.22 -44.72
N GLU A 343 15.12 4.86 -44.11
CA GLU A 343 15.88 5.61 -43.08
C GLU A 343 15.19 6.02 -41.76
N THR A 344 15.65 5.76 -40.53
CA THR A 344 16.85 5.16 -39.92
C THR A 344 16.46 4.93 -38.44
N GLY A 345 16.72 3.75 -37.90
CA GLY A 345 16.40 3.43 -36.50
C GLY A 345 16.92 2.05 -36.13
N GLN A 346 18.23 1.86 -36.28
CA GLN A 346 18.90 0.59 -36.05
C GLN A 346 18.74 0.14 -34.60
N VAL A 347 18.25 -1.10 -34.44
CA VAL A 347 18.16 -1.82 -33.16
C VAL A 347 19.53 -2.38 -32.84
N TYR A 348 20.15 -1.93 -31.75
CA TYR A 348 21.42 -2.44 -31.27
C TYR A 348 21.19 -3.61 -30.30
N PHE A 349 21.71 -4.79 -30.63
CA PHE A 349 21.85 -5.88 -29.66
C PHE A 349 23.28 -5.90 -29.14
N PHE A 350 23.45 -5.70 -27.83
CA PHE A 350 24.72 -5.88 -27.15
C PHE A 350 24.76 -7.27 -26.51
N ARG A 351 25.68 -8.11 -26.99
CA ARG A 351 26.15 -9.31 -26.27
C ARG A 351 27.59 -9.03 -25.87
N GLY A 352 27.92 -9.18 -24.59
CA GLY A 352 29.30 -9.07 -24.14
C GLY A 352 29.59 -9.94 -22.93
N THR A 353 30.52 -10.87 -23.13
CA THR A 353 31.39 -11.39 -22.08
C THR A 353 32.69 -10.57 -22.10
N ASN A 354 33.24 -10.32 -20.91
CA ASN A 354 34.61 -9.85 -20.65
C ASN A 354 35.02 -8.48 -21.23
N GLY A 355 34.29 -7.44 -20.83
CA GLY A 355 34.93 -6.20 -20.38
C GLY A 355 35.43 -5.20 -21.42
N LEU A 356 35.29 -5.42 -22.73
CA LEU A 356 35.64 -4.42 -23.75
C LEU A 356 34.67 -4.48 -24.94
N PHE A 357 34.04 -3.37 -25.28
CA PHE A 357 33.21 -3.21 -26.48
C PHE A 357 33.85 -2.21 -27.44
N TYR A 358 34.11 -2.62 -28.68
CA TYR A 358 34.40 -1.72 -29.79
C TYR A 358 33.20 -1.69 -30.74
N ALA A 359 32.86 -0.49 -31.25
CA ALA A 359 31.87 -0.34 -32.29
C ALA A 359 32.52 -0.67 -33.65
N CYS A 360 32.13 -1.79 -34.27
CA CYS A 360 32.54 -2.11 -35.64
C CYS A 360 31.43 -1.72 -36.61
N ARG A 361 31.69 -0.73 -37.48
CA ARG A 361 30.90 -0.50 -38.70
C ARG A 361 31.46 -1.42 -39.77
N LEU A 362 30.62 -2.27 -40.36
CA LEU A 362 30.97 -2.93 -41.61
C LEU A 362 30.11 -2.34 -42.74
N CYS A 363 30.81 -2.16 -43.85
CA CYS A 363 30.44 -1.51 -45.10
C CYS A 363 29.20 -2.09 -45.78
#